data_AF-A0A136KPH0-F1
#
_entry.id   AF-A0A136KPH0-F1
#
_cell.length_a   1.000
_cell.length_b   1.000
_cell.length_c   1.000
_cell.angle_alpha   90.00
_cell.angle_beta   90.00
_cell.angle_gamma   90.00
#
_symmetry.space_group_name_H-M   'P 1'
#
loop_
_entity.id
_entity.type
_entity.pdbx_description
1 polymer ?
#
loop_
_entity_poly.entity_id
_entity_poly.type
_entity_poly.pdbx_seq_one_letter_code
_entity_poly.pdbx_strand_id
1 'polypeptide(L)'
;MDGFLASVEVGVFEWDTDILVSSSVLGGGTVETLDGFFRYKAVTPVQLVSGRDYIIWGHNGHDLHTTNTYATETYAPEITVLANGARYNGWGGVSNGGNAGSYTTYSGPNFKFSTVPEPATLGTLALGAIALVRRRSRRR
;
A
#
# COMPACT_ATOMS: atom_id res chain seq x y z
N MET A 1 -1.47 18.91 19.62
CA MET A 1 -2.93 18.78 19.45
C MET A 1 -3.20 17.36 19.00
N ASP A 2 -4.26 16.72 19.50
CA ASP A 2 -4.72 15.45 18.94
C ASP A 2 -5.65 15.76 17.76
N GLY A 3 -5.30 15.30 16.56
CA GLY A 3 -6.06 15.51 15.33
C GLY A 3 -5.33 16.32 14.25
N PHE A 4 -5.82 16.22 13.01
CA PHE A 4 -5.26 16.90 11.85
C PHE A 4 -5.53 18.42 11.88
N LEU A 5 -4.57 19.23 11.41
CA LEU A 5 -4.74 20.68 11.33
C LEU A 5 -5.76 21.09 10.24
N ALA A 6 -5.89 20.28 9.19
CA ALA A 6 -6.85 20.46 8.11
C ALA A 6 -7.26 19.09 7.55
N SER A 7 -8.24 19.06 6.63
CA SER A 7 -8.59 17.81 5.94
C SER A 7 -7.37 17.22 5.22
N VAL A 8 -7.22 15.90 5.26
CA VAL A 8 -6.09 15.18 4.66
C VAL A 8 -6.56 14.35 3.49
N GLU A 9 -6.04 14.62 2.31
CA GLU A 9 -6.23 13.75 1.15
C GLU A 9 -5.31 12.55 1.30
N VAL A 10 -5.83 11.35 1.04
CA VAL A 10 -5.06 10.10 1.05
C VAL A 10 -5.40 9.27 -0.17
N GLY A 11 -4.45 8.45 -0.61
CA GLY A 11 -4.68 7.57 -1.74
C GLY A 11 -3.64 6.48 -1.92
N VAL A 12 -3.97 5.57 -2.82
CA VAL A 12 -3.11 4.48 -3.29
C VAL A 12 -2.94 4.65 -4.79
N PHE A 13 -1.70 4.59 -5.26
CA PHE A 13 -1.34 4.75 -6.66
C PHE A 13 -0.49 3.59 -7.14
N GLU A 14 -0.58 3.23 -8.42
CA GLU A 14 0.37 2.32 -9.05
C GLU A 14 1.76 2.99 -9.14
N TRP A 15 2.81 2.25 -8.79
CA TRP A 15 4.18 2.80 -8.74
C TRP A 15 4.71 3.28 -10.10
N ASP A 16 4.48 2.51 -11.16
CA ASP A 16 5.08 2.76 -12.49
C ASP A 16 4.32 3.83 -13.28
N THR A 17 3.01 3.91 -13.10
CA THR A 17 2.10 4.68 -13.95
C THR A 17 1.53 5.92 -13.25
N ASP A 18 1.73 6.05 -11.94
CA ASP A 18 1.08 7.04 -11.07
C ASP A 18 -0.45 7.05 -11.21
N ILE A 19 -1.06 5.93 -11.66
CA ILE A 19 -2.52 5.81 -11.78
C ILE A 19 -3.14 5.67 -10.38
N LEU A 20 -4.15 6.49 -10.10
CA LEU A 20 -4.92 6.41 -8.85
C LEU A 20 -5.75 5.12 -8.80
N VAL A 21 -5.50 4.32 -7.77
CA VAL A 21 -6.21 3.06 -7.49
C VAL A 21 -7.38 3.30 -6.54
N SER A 22 -7.17 4.08 -5.48
CA SER A 22 -8.20 4.42 -4.48
C SER A 22 -7.83 5.70 -3.75
N SER A 23 -8.83 6.49 -3.34
CA SER A 23 -8.60 7.72 -2.55
C SER A 23 -9.71 7.96 -1.53
N SER A 24 -9.39 8.79 -0.54
CA SER A 24 -10.35 9.33 0.42
C SER A 24 -9.86 10.66 0.96
N VAL A 25 -10.73 11.39 1.66
CA VAL A 25 -10.39 12.63 2.34
C VAL A 25 -10.78 12.48 3.81
N LEU A 26 -9.80 12.48 4.72
CA LEU A 26 -10.05 12.56 6.16
C LEU A 26 -10.38 14.00 6.57
N GLY A 27 -11.30 14.17 7.50
CA GLY A 27 -11.66 15.47 8.04
C GLY A 27 -10.56 16.06 8.93
N GLY A 28 -10.50 17.38 9.00
CA GLY A 28 -9.66 18.08 9.99
C GLY A 28 -10.08 17.75 11.43
N GLY A 29 -9.14 17.87 12.36
CA GLY A 29 -9.33 17.57 13.77
C GLY A 29 -9.40 16.06 14.03
N THR A 30 -10.41 15.64 14.79
CA THR A 30 -10.55 14.28 15.30
C THR A 30 -11.79 13.56 14.77
N VAL A 31 -12.27 13.97 13.58
CA VAL A 31 -13.53 13.49 12.97
C VAL A 31 -13.53 11.97 12.78
N GLU A 32 -12.49 11.43 12.15
CA GLU A 32 -12.32 9.98 11.99
C GLU A 32 -11.80 9.34 13.28
N THR A 33 -12.31 8.16 13.62
CA THR A 33 -11.89 7.41 14.81
C THR A 33 -10.39 7.10 14.77
N LEU A 34 -9.71 7.36 15.90
CA LEU A 34 -8.34 6.96 16.11
C LEU A 34 -8.28 5.46 16.44
N ASP A 35 -7.49 4.72 15.68
CA ASP A 35 -7.23 3.29 15.88
C ASP A 35 -5.72 3.05 15.91
N GLY A 36 -5.20 2.73 17.08
CA GLY A 36 -3.75 2.76 17.36
C GLY A 36 -3.21 4.18 17.20
N PHE A 37 -2.33 4.37 16.21
CA PHE A 37 -1.68 5.65 15.90
C PHE A 37 -2.25 6.37 14.68
N PHE A 38 -3.25 5.77 14.02
CA PHE A 38 -3.74 6.26 12.72
C PHE A 38 -5.26 6.47 12.77
N ARG A 39 -5.73 7.42 11.95
CA ARG A 39 -7.16 7.63 11.69
C ARG A 39 -7.51 7.05 10.33
N TYR A 40 -8.66 6.42 10.23
CA TYR A 40 -9.07 5.69 9.01
C TYR A 40 -10.43 6.15 8.51
N LYS A 41 -10.57 6.14 7.19
CA LYS A 41 -11.83 6.34 6.50
C LYS A 41 -12.09 5.17 5.57
N ALA A 42 -13.33 4.65 5.60
CA ALA A 42 -13.71 3.56 4.73
C ALA A 42 -13.71 4.01 3.27
N VAL A 43 -13.27 3.12 2.39
CA VAL A 43 -13.33 3.26 0.92
C VAL A 43 -13.99 2.02 0.36
N THR A 44 -14.45 2.09 -0.90
CA THR A 44 -14.82 0.89 -1.65
C THR A 44 -13.59 -0.03 -1.73
N PRO A 45 -13.67 -1.30 -1.30
CA PRO A 45 -12.52 -2.20 -1.35
C PRO A 45 -11.94 -2.32 -2.75
N VAL A 46 -10.62 -2.24 -2.87
CA VAL A 46 -9.90 -2.43 -4.12
C VAL A 46 -8.93 -3.59 -3.97
N GLN A 47 -8.87 -4.45 -4.99
CA GLN A 47 -7.97 -5.60 -5.00
C GLN A 47 -6.61 -5.17 -5.57
N LEU A 48 -5.59 -5.17 -4.72
CA LEU A 48 -4.22 -4.98 -5.15
C LEU A 48 -3.69 -6.29 -5.75
N VAL A 49 -3.02 -6.18 -6.89
CA VAL A 49 -2.37 -7.32 -7.55
C VAL A 49 -1.05 -7.61 -6.85
N SER A 50 -0.87 -8.87 -6.42
CA SER A 50 0.39 -9.34 -5.82
C SER A 50 1.55 -9.22 -6.80
N GLY A 51 2.74 -8.87 -6.29
CA GLY A 51 3.94 -8.66 -7.10
C GLY A 51 3.97 -7.34 -7.88
N ARG A 52 3.03 -6.43 -7.62
CA ARG A 52 3.08 -5.03 -8.10
C ARG A 52 3.42 -4.09 -6.95
N ASP A 53 4.13 -3.02 -7.30
CA ASP A 53 4.47 -1.96 -6.38
C ASP A 53 3.41 -0.86 -6.40
N TYR A 54 3.11 -0.33 -5.21
CA TYR A 54 2.14 0.74 -5.02
C TYR A 54 2.72 1.83 -4.12
N ILE A 55 2.19 3.03 -4.27
CA ILE A 55 2.50 4.19 -3.43
C ILE A 55 1.30 4.44 -2.53
N ILE A 56 1.54 4.47 -1.22
CA ILE A 56 0.57 5.00 -0.26
C ILE A 56 0.89 6.47 -0.06
N TRP A 57 -0.08 7.33 -0.34
CA TRP A 57 0.10 8.77 -0.37
C TRP A 57 -0.86 9.47 0.60
N GLY A 58 -0.41 10.58 1.16
CA GLY A 58 -1.27 11.50 1.89
C GLY A 58 -0.68 12.89 1.98
N HIS A 59 -1.55 13.90 1.90
CA HIS A 59 -1.14 15.30 1.86
C HIS A 59 -2.26 16.24 2.32
N ASN A 60 -1.86 17.30 3.01
CA ASN A 60 -2.67 18.51 3.16
C ASN A 60 -1.87 19.80 3.29
N GLY A 61 -0.54 19.75 3.16
CA GLY A 61 0.34 20.91 3.31
C GLY A 61 0.43 21.51 4.72
N HIS A 62 -0.22 20.91 5.72
CA HIS A 62 -0.30 21.45 7.09
C HIS A 62 0.25 20.48 8.13
N ASP A 63 -0.15 19.21 8.06
CA ASP A 63 0.24 18.19 9.02
C ASP A 63 1.63 17.64 8.71
N LEU A 64 2.42 17.45 9.78
CA LEU A 64 3.76 16.90 9.68
C LEU A 64 3.71 15.38 9.49
N HIS A 65 4.70 14.86 8.77
CA HIS A 65 4.95 13.44 8.62
C HIS A 65 6.33 13.09 9.18
N THR A 66 6.54 11.80 9.49
CA THR A 66 7.84 11.31 9.94
C THR A 66 8.63 10.79 8.73
N THR A 67 9.94 11.01 8.69
CA THR A 67 10.80 10.51 7.62
C THR A 67 11.80 9.50 8.16
N ASN A 68 12.08 8.43 7.43
CA ASN A 68 13.11 7.48 7.83
C ASN A 68 14.03 7.07 6.68
N THR A 69 15.34 7.13 6.92
CA THR A 69 16.36 6.69 5.96
C THR A 69 16.32 5.17 5.78
N TYR A 70 15.93 4.44 6.82
CA TYR A 70 15.80 2.98 6.82
C TYR A 70 14.39 2.59 7.28
N ALA A 71 13.75 1.57 6.70
CA ALA A 71 12.45 1.09 7.18
C ALA A 71 12.59 0.39 8.55
N THR A 72 12.73 1.16 9.63
CA THR A 72 12.85 0.63 11.00
C THR A 72 11.48 0.46 11.66
N GLU A 73 10.38 0.78 10.96
CA GLU A 73 9.03 0.48 11.44
C GLU A 73 8.69 -1.01 11.22
N THR A 74 7.73 -1.50 12.00
CA THR A 74 7.19 -2.84 11.83
C THR A 74 6.12 -2.82 10.73
N TYR A 75 6.33 -3.61 9.68
CA TYR A 75 5.36 -3.82 8.60
C TYR A 75 4.70 -5.19 8.71
N ALA A 76 3.51 -5.31 8.14
CA ALA A 76 2.89 -6.61 7.95
C ALA A 76 3.80 -7.50 7.07
N PRO A 77 3.93 -8.81 7.36
CA PRO A 77 4.87 -9.68 6.67
C PRO A 77 4.56 -9.84 5.17
N GLU A 78 3.33 -9.53 4.73
CA GLU A 78 2.91 -9.53 3.33
C GLU A 78 3.35 -8.27 2.57
N ILE A 79 3.82 -7.23 3.27
CA ILE A 79 4.24 -5.96 2.69
C ILE A 79 5.77 -5.88 2.73
N THR A 80 6.36 -5.59 1.57
CA THR A 80 7.77 -5.21 1.46
C THR A 80 7.87 -3.74 1.14
N VAL A 81 8.70 -3.00 1.88
CA VAL A 81 8.98 -1.59 1.63
C VAL A 81 10.23 -1.49 0.76
N LEU A 82 10.11 -0.82 -0.39
CA LEU A 82 11.23 -0.61 -1.30
C LEU A 82 12.26 0.32 -0.66
N ALA A 83 13.53 -0.11 -0.66
CA ALA A 83 14.64 0.76 -0.25
C ALA A 83 14.69 2.01 -1.13
N ASN A 84 14.81 3.19 -0.51
CA ASN A 84 14.74 4.49 -1.21
C ASN A 84 13.44 4.69 -2.03
N GLY A 85 12.35 4.02 -1.66
CA GLY A 85 11.06 4.09 -2.36
C GLY A 85 10.19 5.29 -1.98
N ALA A 86 10.62 6.13 -1.02
CA ALA A 86 9.80 7.23 -0.54
C ALA A 86 9.77 8.40 -1.54
N ARG A 87 8.58 8.72 -2.07
CA ARG A 87 8.39 9.85 -2.98
C ARG A 87 7.88 11.08 -2.23
N TYR A 88 8.40 12.26 -2.59
CA TYR A 88 7.94 13.54 -2.05
C TYR A 88 7.62 14.52 -3.18
N ASN A 89 6.42 15.10 -3.14
CA ASN A 89 6.08 16.26 -3.96
C ASN A 89 5.72 17.40 -3.02
N GLY A 90 6.66 18.35 -2.86
CA GLY A 90 6.47 19.49 -1.98
C GLY A 90 5.47 20.47 -2.58
N TRP A 91 4.17 20.18 -2.47
CA TRP A 91 2.99 21.03 -2.75
C TRP A 91 2.15 20.70 -4.00
N GLY A 92 2.47 19.65 -4.77
CA GLY A 92 1.63 19.18 -5.88
C GLY A 92 0.96 17.83 -5.60
N GLY A 93 -0.17 17.55 -6.27
CA GLY A 93 -0.78 16.21 -6.32
C GLY A 93 0.18 15.14 -6.84
N VAL A 94 -0.29 13.89 -6.94
CA VAL A 94 0.53 12.70 -7.26
C VAL A 94 0.95 12.60 -8.74
N SER A 95 1.49 13.68 -9.29
CA SER A 95 2.20 13.64 -10.56
C SER A 95 3.65 14.01 -10.33
N ASN A 96 4.56 13.04 -10.51
CA ASN A 96 5.99 13.27 -10.64
C ASN A 96 6.70 13.83 -9.38
N GLY A 97 6.35 13.32 -8.20
CA GLY A 97 7.15 13.56 -7.00
C GLY A 97 8.52 12.91 -7.13
N GLY A 98 9.59 13.70 -7.12
CA GLY A 98 10.97 13.20 -7.11
C GLY A 98 11.40 12.68 -5.74
N ASN A 99 12.43 11.85 -5.69
CA ASN A 99 13.11 11.55 -4.43
C ASN A 99 13.82 12.84 -3.95
N ALA A 100 13.23 13.53 -2.98
CA ALA A 100 13.86 14.70 -2.35
C ALA A 100 15.04 14.30 -1.42
N GLY A 101 15.27 13.00 -1.21
CA GLY A 101 16.40 12.43 -0.47
C GLY A 101 16.44 10.90 -0.55
N SER A 102 17.46 10.28 0.03
CA SER A 102 17.60 8.82 0.15
C SER A 102 16.76 8.26 1.31
N TYR A 103 15.47 8.58 1.34
CA TYR A 103 14.55 8.08 2.36
C TYR A 103 13.87 6.81 1.89
N THR A 104 13.78 5.83 2.80
CA THR A 104 13.03 4.61 2.55
C THR A 104 11.54 4.85 2.77
N THR A 105 11.16 5.68 3.74
CA THR A 105 9.75 6.00 4.03
C THR A 105 9.49 7.47 4.39
N TYR A 106 8.34 7.95 3.91
CA TYR A 106 7.62 9.11 4.44
C TYR A 106 6.40 8.57 5.19
N SER A 107 6.58 8.33 6.49
CA SER A 107 5.62 7.67 7.37
C SER A 107 4.53 8.65 7.82
N GLY A 108 3.27 8.26 7.65
CA GLY A 108 2.09 9.04 8.00
C GLY A 108 0.84 8.42 7.39
N PRO A 109 0.79 8.28 6.05
CA PRO A 109 -0.25 7.51 5.37
C PRO A 109 -0.19 6.02 5.75
N ASN A 110 -1.35 5.40 5.96
CA ASN A 110 -1.49 3.98 6.26
C ASN A 110 -2.80 3.44 5.68
N PHE A 111 -2.92 2.13 5.53
CA PHE A 111 -4.11 1.47 5.01
C PHE A 111 -4.38 0.14 5.72
N LYS A 112 -5.65 -0.26 5.77
CA LYS A 112 -6.05 -1.59 6.22
C LYS A 112 -6.25 -2.49 5.00
N PHE A 113 -5.82 -3.73 5.13
CA PHE A 113 -5.99 -4.74 4.09
C PHE A 113 -6.33 -6.10 4.69
N SER A 114 -6.82 -6.98 3.83
CA SER A 114 -7.00 -8.40 4.12
C SER A 114 -6.34 -9.19 3.01
N THR A 115 -5.64 -10.27 3.35
CA THR A 115 -5.09 -11.17 2.35
C THR A 115 -6.22 -11.90 1.64
N VAL A 116 -6.18 -11.91 0.30
CA VAL A 116 -7.12 -12.69 -0.51
C VAL A 116 -6.43 -14.03 -0.81
N PRO A 117 -7.00 -15.17 -0.41
CA PRO A 117 -6.41 -16.48 -0.68
C PRO A 117 -6.15 -16.67 -2.18
N GLU A 118 -5.01 -17.27 -2.52
CA GLU A 118 -4.73 -17.62 -3.90
C GLU A 118 -5.87 -18.48 -4.47
N PRO A 119 -6.31 -18.23 -5.72
CA PRO A 119 -7.40 -19.00 -6.30
C PRO A 119 -7.08 -20.49 -6.29
N ALA A 120 -8.08 -21.32 -5.95
CA ALA A 120 -7.96 -22.79 -5.95
C ALA A 120 -7.47 -23.40 -7.28
N THR A 121 -7.40 -22.59 -8.34
CA THR A 121 -6.84 -22.94 -9.64
C THR A 121 -5.40 -23.43 -9.55
N LEU A 122 -4.55 -22.86 -8.68
CA LEU A 122 -3.18 -23.36 -8.46
C LEU A 122 -3.18 -24.76 -7.85
N GLY A 123 -4.10 -25.02 -6.90
CA GLY A 123 -4.34 -26.36 -6.37
C GLY A 123 -4.77 -27.33 -7.46
N THR A 124 -5.73 -26.94 -8.32
CA THR A 124 -6.16 -27.80 -9.44
C THR A 124 -5.07 -28.02 -10.49
N LEU A 125 -4.22 -27.02 -10.74
CA LEU A 125 -3.07 -27.13 -11.65
C LEU A 125 -2.05 -28.11 -11.10
N ALA A 126 -1.71 -28.02 -9.81
CA ALA A 126 -0.82 -28.96 -9.15
C ALA A 126 -1.37 -30.39 -9.19
N LEU A 127 -2.66 -30.57 -8.87
CA LEU A 127 -3.33 -31.88 -8.96
C LEU A 127 -3.36 -32.42 -10.39
N GLY A 128 -3.62 -31.57 -11.38
CA GLY A 128 -3.58 -31.93 -12.80
C GLY A 128 -2.18 -32.35 -13.26
N ALA A 129 -1.14 -31.63 -12.85
CA ALA A 129 0.25 -31.98 -13.13
C ALA A 129 0.64 -33.34 -12.51
N ILE A 130 0.25 -33.59 -11.26
CA ILE A 130 0.46 -34.88 -10.59
C ILE A 130 -0.24 -36.01 -11.34
N ALA A 131 -1.49 -35.82 -11.77
CA ALA A 131 -2.25 -36.81 -12.53
C ALA A 131 -1.59 -37.14 -13.88
N LEU A 132 -1.07 -36.13 -14.58
CA LEU A 132 -0.34 -36.30 -15.85
C LEU A 132 0.97 -37.08 -15.67
N VAL A 133 1.75 -36.76 -14.65
CA VAL A 133 2.99 -37.48 -14.31
C VAL A 133 2.69 -38.95 -14.01
N ARG A 134 1.67 -39.22 -13.19
CA ARG A 134 1.25 -40.59 -12.84
C ARG A 134 0.74 -41.37 -14.06
N ARG A 135 0.08 -40.72 -15.02
CA ARG A 135 -0.35 -41.35 -16.27
C ARG A 135 0.85 -41.72 -17.15
N ARG A 136 1.89 -40.88 -17.18
CA ARG A 136 3.09 -41.10 -17.98
C ARG A 136 3.96 -42.24 -17.42
N SER A 137 4.08 -42.35 -16.10
CA SER A 137 4.85 -43.42 -15.46
C SER A 137 4.20 -44.80 -15.59
N ARG A 138 2.89 -44.88 -15.82
CA ARG A 138 2.17 -46.14 -16.08
C ARG A 138 2.20 -46.59 -17.55
N ARG A 139 2.68 -45.75 -18.46
CA ARG A 139 2.75 -46.03 -19.91
C ARG A 139 4.16 -46.37 -20.39
N ARG A 140 5.15 -46.29 -19.51
CA ARG A 140 6.52 -46.77 -19.71
C ARG A 140 6.67 -48.08 -18.96
#